data_AF-A0A015JHT6-F1
#
_entry.id   AF-A0A015JHT6-F1
#
_cell.length_a   1.000
_cell.length_b   1.000
_cell.length_c   1.000
_cell.angle_alpha   90.00
_cell.angle_beta   90.00
_cell.angle_gamma   90.00
#
_symmetry.space_group_name_H-M   'P 1'
#
loop_
_entity.id
_entity.type
_entity.pdbx_description
1 polymer ?
#
loop_
_entity_poly.entity_id
_entity_poly.type
_entity_poly.pdbx_seq_one_letter_code
_entity_poly.pdbx_strand_id
1 'polypeptide(L)'
;MVASSSNQSRFCKYLAEYEADRELIDRYAKDSKTTTASNKIQQERTEKRLANPDRTPEHFTFEKVHRRLQNIDTSKIPSMQDLADVIVMLSMRPAEVSSLQIINYKPDSEDPPAWYKAGYSWYCTGCRKQRDKPMPSRLLSMEKDPEHARELLTWIQDTIKAGKLRDPVYTETGKSNNVPFAKFIKSLKTRAPNRSAKFR
;
A
#
# COMPACT_ATOMS: atom_id res chain seq x y z
N MET A 1 -4.87 14.74 9.67
CA MET A 1 -4.22 13.61 8.96
C MET A 1 -2.72 13.66 9.30
N VAL A 2 -2.27 12.92 10.32
CA VAL A 2 -0.89 13.01 10.80
C VAL A 2 0.00 12.03 10.02
N ALA A 3 1.05 12.56 9.40
CA ALA A 3 2.00 11.84 8.55
C ALA A 3 2.62 10.62 9.27
N SER A 4 2.78 9.52 8.52
CA SER A 4 3.56 8.33 8.88
C SER A 4 4.85 8.72 9.58
N SER A 5 5.22 8.01 10.66
CA SER A 5 6.34 8.31 11.59
C SER A 5 7.51 9.04 10.91
N SER A 6 7.55 10.36 11.10
CA SER A 6 8.61 11.24 10.62
C SER A 6 9.95 10.83 11.22
N ASN A 7 11.08 11.11 10.55
CA ASN A 7 12.42 11.01 11.15
C ASN A 7 12.49 11.75 12.49
N GLN A 8 11.72 12.83 12.63
CA GLN A 8 11.56 13.59 13.86
C GLN A 8 10.87 12.77 14.96
N SER A 9 9.82 12.01 14.65
CA SER A 9 9.17 11.11 15.63
C SER A 9 10.09 9.99 16.09
N ARG A 10 10.93 9.44 15.19
CA ARG A 10 11.98 8.48 15.55
C ARG A 10 13.06 9.11 16.41
N PHE A 11 13.50 10.32 16.06
CA PHE A 11 14.45 11.10 16.85
C PHE A 11 13.92 11.38 18.25
N CYS A 12 12.65 11.78 18.40
CA CYS A 12 12.00 11.95 19.70
C CYS A 12 11.97 10.66 20.50
N LYS A 13 11.66 9.53 19.84
CA LYS A 13 11.62 8.22 20.49
C LYS A 13 13.01 7.86 21.04
N TYR A 14 14.06 8.04 20.26
CA TYR A 14 15.43 7.81 20.72
C TYR A 14 15.79 8.75 21.89
N LEU A 15 15.48 10.05 21.80
CA LEU A 15 15.75 10.97 22.90
C LEU A 15 15.01 10.58 24.18
N ALA A 16 13.77 10.12 24.08
CA ALA A 16 13.01 9.62 25.23
C ALA A 16 13.59 8.30 25.78
N GLU A 17 14.11 7.42 24.93
CA GLU A 17 14.83 6.20 25.34
C GLU A 17 16.16 6.52 26.08
N TYR A 18 16.77 7.67 25.80
CA TYR A 18 17.96 8.19 26.51
C TYR A 18 17.62 9.15 27.66
N GLU A 19 16.37 9.12 28.18
CA GLU A 19 15.90 9.93 29.31
C GLU A 19 16.06 11.46 29.13
N ALA A 20 16.14 11.95 27.89
CA ALA A 20 16.18 13.38 27.65
C ALA A 20 14.86 14.04 28.06
N ASP A 21 14.95 15.26 28.59
CA ASP A 21 13.80 16.00 29.09
C ASP A 21 12.71 16.15 28.01
N ARG A 22 11.50 15.74 28.39
CA ARG A 22 10.33 15.69 27.50
C ARG A 22 9.90 17.08 27.05
N GLU A 23 10.06 18.11 27.88
CA GLU A 23 9.80 19.49 27.48
C GLU A 23 10.77 19.98 26.41
N LEU A 24 12.04 19.63 26.56
CA LEU A 24 13.09 19.89 25.57
C LEU A 24 12.81 19.16 24.25
N ILE A 25 12.49 17.86 24.31
CA ILE A 25 12.13 17.08 23.12
C ILE A 25 10.93 17.73 22.41
N ASP A 26 9.85 18.05 23.11
CA ASP A 26 8.67 18.65 22.50
C ASP A 26 8.95 20.04 21.91
N ARG A 27 9.76 20.87 22.59
CA ARG A 27 10.14 22.21 22.10
C ARG A 27 10.88 22.16 20.77
N TYR A 28 11.85 21.25 20.62
CA TYR A 28 12.66 21.13 19.39
C TYR A 28 12.01 20.24 18.33
N ALA A 29 11.19 19.28 18.73
CA ALA A 29 10.51 18.36 17.81
C ALA A 29 9.19 18.91 17.23
N LYS A 30 8.62 19.95 17.84
CA LYS A 30 7.35 20.53 17.42
C LYS A 30 7.50 22.01 17.08
N ASP A 31 8.60 22.39 16.41
CA ASP A 31 8.70 23.74 15.87
C ASP A 31 7.53 23.99 14.90
N SER A 32 6.62 24.85 15.34
CA SER A 32 5.38 25.13 14.64
C SER A 32 5.66 25.82 13.30
N LYS A 33 6.72 26.64 13.23
CA LYS A 33 7.13 27.34 12.00
C LYS A 33 7.61 26.35 10.95
N THR A 34 8.54 25.46 11.29
CA THR A 34 9.04 24.41 10.38
C THR A 34 7.93 23.45 9.94
N THR A 35 7.06 23.06 10.87
CA THR A 35 5.92 22.17 10.56
C THR A 35 4.95 22.84 9.58
N THR A 36 4.61 24.11 9.82
CA THR A 36 3.70 24.88 8.96
C THR A 36 4.29 25.07 7.57
N ALA A 37 5.57 25.45 7.47
CA ALA A 37 6.26 25.59 6.19
C ALA A 37 6.31 24.26 5.41
N SER A 38 6.62 23.15 6.10
CA SER A 38 6.65 21.81 5.49
C SER A 38 5.27 21.37 4.99
N ASN A 39 4.22 21.60 5.78
CA ASN A 39 2.85 21.28 5.41
C ASN A 39 2.41 22.09 4.18
N LYS A 40 2.73 23.38 4.14
CA LYS A 40 2.46 24.25 2.97
C LYS A 40 3.14 23.72 1.71
N ILE A 41 4.43 23.35 1.79
CA ILE A 41 5.17 22.75 0.67
C ILE A 41 4.53 21.44 0.21
N GLN A 42 4.11 20.58 1.14
CA GLN A 42 3.45 19.31 0.82
C GLN A 42 2.08 19.53 0.16
N GLN A 43 1.31 20.51 0.64
CA GLN A 43 0.03 20.90 0.07
C GLN A 43 0.20 21.41 -1.36
N GLU A 44 1.07 22.40 -1.58
CA GLU A 44 1.35 22.96 -2.92
C GLU A 44 1.82 21.88 -3.90
N ARG A 45 2.66 20.95 -3.46
CA ARG A 45 3.10 19.80 -4.28
C ARG A 45 1.95 18.86 -4.61
N THR A 46 1.02 18.66 -3.69
CA THR A 46 -0.15 17.80 -3.90
C THR A 46 -1.12 18.45 -4.88
N GLU A 47 -1.40 19.75 -4.71
CA GLU A 47 -2.24 20.53 -5.63
C GLU A 47 -1.67 20.52 -7.06
N LYS A 48 -0.35 20.75 -7.22
CA LYS A 48 0.31 20.66 -8.53
C LYS A 48 0.17 19.29 -9.21
N ARG A 49 0.22 18.20 -8.43
CA ARG A 49 0.03 16.83 -8.95
C ARG A 49 -1.43 16.53 -9.30
N LEU A 50 -2.39 17.12 -8.58
CA LEU A 50 -3.81 16.98 -8.88
C LEU A 50 -4.21 17.79 -10.12
N ALA A 51 -3.61 18.96 -10.33
CA ALA A 51 -3.84 19.80 -11.51
C ALA A 51 -3.26 19.17 -12.79
N ASN A 52 -2.13 18.47 -12.67
CA ASN A 52 -1.51 17.70 -13.76
C ASN A 52 -1.44 16.22 -13.34
N PRO A 53 -2.57 15.50 -13.35
CA PRO A 53 -2.57 14.11 -12.94
C PRO A 53 -1.66 13.33 -13.89
N ASP A 54 -0.63 12.71 -13.33
CA ASP A 54 0.18 11.75 -14.06
C ASP A 54 -0.77 10.74 -14.71
N ARG A 55 -0.65 10.57 -16.04
CA ARG A 55 -1.46 9.55 -16.72
C ARG A 55 -1.17 8.20 -16.08
N THR A 56 -2.23 7.48 -15.72
CA THR A 56 -2.11 6.09 -15.30
C THR A 56 -1.28 5.36 -16.34
N PRO A 57 -0.20 4.67 -15.95
CA PRO A 57 0.61 3.93 -16.91
C PRO A 57 -0.28 2.99 -17.71
N GLU A 58 -0.14 3.00 -19.03
CA GLU A 58 -0.97 2.19 -19.94
C GLU A 58 -0.93 0.69 -19.59
N HIS A 59 0.10 0.26 -18.87
CA HIS A 59 0.28 -1.11 -18.38
C HIS A 59 -0.70 -1.51 -17.27
N PHE A 60 -1.17 -0.53 -16.49
CA PHE A 60 -2.04 -0.70 -15.32
C PHE A 60 -3.44 -0.11 -15.55
N THR A 61 -3.92 -0.06 -16.79
CA THR A 61 -5.35 0.21 -17.03
C THR A 61 -6.21 -0.92 -16.47
N PHE A 62 -7.44 -0.59 -16.11
CA PHE A 62 -8.38 -1.53 -15.50
C PHE A 62 -8.53 -2.80 -16.35
N GLU A 63 -8.73 -2.67 -17.65
CA GLU A 63 -8.99 -3.78 -18.57
C GLU A 63 -7.79 -4.72 -18.68
N LYS A 64 -6.57 -4.16 -18.70
CA LYS A 64 -5.35 -4.96 -18.83
C LYS A 64 -5.04 -5.72 -17.55
N VAL A 65 -5.16 -5.06 -16.40
CA VAL A 65 -4.97 -5.71 -15.08
C VAL A 65 -6.02 -6.79 -14.89
N HIS A 66 -7.29 -6.48 -15.13
CA HIS A 66 -8.39 -7.44 -14.99
C HIS A 66 -8.20 -8.65 -15.91
N ARG A 67 -7.82 -8.44 -17.17
CA ARG A 67 -7.52 -9.56 -18.09
C ARG A 67 -6.38 -10.43 -17.58
N ARG A 68 -5.32 -9.86 -17.00
CA ARG A 68 -4.22 -10.65 -16.44
C ARG A 68 -4.71 -11.48 -15.25
N LEU A 69 -5.40 -10.85 -14.29
CA LEU A 69 -5.95 -11.52 -13.11
C LEU A 69 -6.83 -12.73 -13.45
N GLN A 70 -7.71 -12.59 -14.45
CA GLN A 70 -8.61 -13.67 -14.88
C GLN A 70 -7.90 -14.84 -15.57
N ASN A 71 -6.66 -14.65 -16.01
CA ASN A 71 -5.85 -15.68 -16.66
C ASN A 71 -4.64 -16.10 -15.79
N ILE A 72 -4.62 -15.73 -14.52
CA ILE A 72 -3.54 -16.16 -13.61
C ILE A 72 -3.66 -17.67 -13.39
N ASP A 73 -2.52 -18.35 -13.53
CA ASP A 73 -2.35 -19.74 -13.16
C ASP A 73 -1.70 -19.81 -11.78
N THR A 74 -2.52 -19.99 -10.74
CA THR A 74 -2.08 -20.03 -9.34
C THR A 74 -1.24 -21.29 -9.01
N SER A 75 -1.15 -22.26 -9.92
CA SER A 75 -0.24 -23.41 -9.76
C SER A 75 1.23 -23.05 -9.99
N LYS A 76 1.50 -21.93 -10.67
CA LYS A 76 2.85 -21.45 -10.98
C LYS A 76 3.38 -20.51 -9.90
N ILE A 77 4.70 -20.33 -9.91
CA ILE A 77 5.35 -19.33 -9.06
C ILE A 77 4.98 -17.94 -9.61
N PRO A 78 4.41 -17.03 -8.77
CA PRO A 78 4.08 -15.68 -9.20
C PRO A 78 5.32 -14.92 -9.64
N SER A 79 5.14 -14.16 -10.71
CA SER A 79 6.10 -13.18 -11.18
C SER A 79 5.93 -11.83 -10.45
N MET A 80 6.88 -10.92 -10.67
CA MET A 80 6.76 -9.54 -10.19
C MET A 80 5.54 -8.82 -10.81
N GLN A 81 5.08 -9.26 -11.99
CA GLN A 81 3.88 -8.74 -12.64
C GLN A 81 2.63 -9.13 -11.86
N ASP A 82 2.53 -10.41 -11.48
CA ASP A 82 1.37 -10.94 -10.72
C ASP A 82 1.26 -10.24 -9.36
N LEU A 83 2.40 -10.03 -8.69
CA LEU A 83 2.46 -9.21 -7.47
C LEU A 83 1.93 -7.79 -7.71
N ALA A 84 2.35 -7.14 -8.78
CA ALA A 84 1.90 -5.78 -9.09
C ALA A 84 0.41 -5.74 -9.42
N ASP A 85 -0.12 -6.74 -10.13
CA ASP A 85 -1.53 -6.84 -10.48
C ASP A 85 -2.41 -7.06 -9.24
N VAL A 86 -1.99 -7.91 -8.30
CA VAL A 86 -2.69 -8.10 -7.02
C VAL A 86 -2.65 -6.84 -6.15
N ILE A 87 -1.53 -6.12 -6.13
CA ILE A 87 -1.43 -4.82 -5.42
C ILE A 87 -2.41 -3.79 -6.01
N VAL A 88 -2.49 -3.71 -7.34
CA VAL A 88 -3.43 -2.81 -8.04
C VAL A 88 -4.88 -3.24 -7.81
N MET A 89 -5.15 -4.55 -7.91
CA MET A 89 -6.47 -5.15 -7.67
C MET A 89 -7.03 -4.75 -6.31
N LEU A 90 -6.23 -4.90 -5.25
CA LEU A 90 -6.62 -4.60 -3.87
C LEU A 90 -6.46 -3.13 -3.51
N SER A 91 -6.00 -2.29 -4.44
CA SER A 91 -5.68 -0.87 -4.21
C SER A 91 -4.80 -0.65 -2.96
N MET A 92 -3.92 -1.61 -2.67
CA MET A 92 -3.13 -1.65 -1.43
C MET A 92 -1.71 -1.12 -1.64
N ARG A 93 -1.00 -0.86 -0.55
CA ARG A 93 0.43 -0.54 -0.62
C ARG A 93 1.24 -1.83 -0.68
N PRO A 94 2.42 -1.84 -1.35
CA PRO A 94 3.34 -2.97 -1.27
C PRO A 94 3.67 -3.34 0.19
N ALA A 95 3.81 -2.34 1.07
CA ALA A 95 4.05 -2.51 2.51
C ALA A 95 2.96 -3.28 3.28
N GLU A 96 1.77 -3.43 2.69
CA GLU A 96 0.61 -4.09 3.29
C GLU A 96 0.46 -5.53 2.78
N VAL A 97 1.22 -5.96 1.76
CA VAL A 97 1.12 -7.31 1.16
C VAL A 97 1.19 -8.40 2.22
N SER A 98 2.09 -8.29 3.19
CA SER A 98 2.30 -9.31 4.23
C SER A 98 1.32 -9.25 5.39
N SER A 99 0.70 -8.09 5.64
CA SER A 99 -0.17 -7.88 6.80
C SER A 99 -1.65 -7.90 6.46
N LEU A 100 -2.02 -7.62 5.21
CA LEU A 100 -3.42 -7.58 4.78
C LEU A 100 -4.05 -8.97 4.86
N GLN A 101 -5.25 -9.06 5.42
CA GLN A 101 -6.06 -10.28 5.39
C GLN A 101 -7.46 -9.95 4.89
N ILE A 102 -8.04 -10.86 4.10
CA ILE A 102 -9.42 -10.77 3.62
C ILE A 102 -10.24 -11.80 4.36
N ILE A 103 -11.24 -11.32 5.10
CA ILE A 103 -12.11 -12.15 5.94
C ILE A 103 -13.55 -12.07 5.47
N ASN A 104 -14.23 -13.20 5.53
CA ASN A 104 -15.68 -13.27 5.44
C ASN A 104 -16.24 -13.20 6.86
N TYR A 105 -17.07 -12.19 7.13
CA TYR A 105 -17.73 -12.00 8.41
C TYR A 105 -19.23 -12.01 8.22
N LYS A 106 -19.88 -12.99 8.85
CA LYS A 106 -21.32 -13.05 9.01
C LYS A 106 -21.62 -12.88 10.50
N PRO A 107 -22.50 -11.94 10.90
CA PRO A 107 -22.83 -11.76 12.30
C PRO A 107 -23.64 -12.98 12.78
N ASP A 108 -23.13 -13.68 13.78
CA ASP A 108 -23.84 -14.76 14.46
C ASP A 108 -24.71 -14.26 15.63
N SER A 109 -24.59 -12.96 15.97
CA SER A 109 -25.24 -12.29 17.09
C SER A 109 -26.19 -11.19 16.59
N GLU A 110 -27.29 -10.96 17.30
CA GLU A 110 -28.20 -9.83 17.08
C GLU A 110 -27.53 -8.46 17.35
N ASP A 111 -26.43 -8.45 18.11
CA ASP A 111 -25.59 -7.26 18.34
C ASP A 111 -24.23 -7.40 17.65
N PRO A 112 -24.11 -7.02 16.37
CA PRO A 112 -22.86 -7.09 15.64
C PRO A 112 -21.87 -6.01 16.11
N PRO A 113 -20.55 -6.22 15.95
CA PRO A 113 -19.55 -5.21 16.31
C PRO A 113 -19.80 -3.85 15.65
N ALA A 114 -19.45 -2.76 16.33
CA ALA A 114 -19.69 -1.39 15.84
C ALA A 114 -19.06 -1.06 14.46
N TRP A 115 -18.09 -1.84 13.98
CA TRP A 115 -17.50 -1.68 12.65
C TRP A 115 -18.26 -2.41 11.53
N TYR A 116 -19.14 -3.36 11.89
CA TYR A 116 -19.95 -4.12 10.94
C TYR A 116 -20.90 -3.19 10.20
N LYS A 117 -21.05 -3.45 8.90
CA LYS A 117 -22.04 -2.78 8.05
C LYS A 117 -22.99 -3.82 7.48
N ALA A 118 -24.28 -3.65 7.77
CA ALA A 118 -25.34 -4.47 7.20
C ALA A 118 -25.25 -4.47 5.66
N GLY A 119 -25.47 -5.65 5.06
CA GLY A 119 -25.33 -5.86 3.62
C GLY A 119 -23.91 -6.10 3.11
N TYR A 120 -22.90 -6.18 4.00
CA TYR A 120 -21.54 -6.57 3.65
C TYR A 120 -21.08 -7.79 4.44
N SER A 121 -20.50 -8.76 3.73
CA SER A 121 -19.91 -9.97 4.31
C SER A 121 -18.39 -10.04 4.18
N TRP A 122 -17.75 -9.17 3.39
CA TRP A 122 -16.31 -9.24 3.11
C TRP A 122 -15.57 -7.99 3.58
N TYR A 123 -14.53 -8.21 4.39
CA TYR A 123 -13.75 -7.17 5.05
C TYR A 123 -12.25 -7.43 4.89
N CYS A 124 -11.46 -6.36 4.96
CA CYS A 124 -10.01 -6.42 5.06
C CYS A 124 -9.51 -5.94 6.42
N THR A 125 -8.48 -6.60 6.95
CA THR A 125 -7.78 -6.26 8.20
C THR A 125 -6.28 -6.14 7.93
N GLY A 126 -5.52 -5.62 8.90
CA GLY A 126 -4.05 -5.53 8.80
C GLY A 126 -3.53 -4.41 7.89
N CYS A 127 -4.39 -3.45 7.53
CA CYS A 127 -4.01 -2.21 6.86
C CYS A 127 -3.10 -1.36 7.77
N ARG A 128 -1.85 -1.10 7.36
CA ARG A 128 -0.83 -0.41 8.18
C ARG A 128 -1.19 1.02 8.57
N LYS A 129 -2.17 1.65 7.94
CA LYS A 129 -2.62 3.01 8.29
C LYS A 129 -3.47 3.09 9.57
N GLN A 130 -3.96 1.97 10.08
CA GLN A 130 -4.74 1.95 11.31
C GLN A 130 -3.79 2.01 12.51
N ARG A 131 -3.62 3.21 13.08
CA ARG A 131 -2.71 3.44 14.22
C ARG A 131 -3.29 2.93 15.54
N ASP A 132 -4.60 3.05 15.69
CA ASP A 132 -5.35 2.65 16.88
C ASP A 132 -6.24 1.46 16.49
N LYS A 133 -6.26 0.42 17.36
CA LYS A 133 -6.94 -0.88 17.23
C LYS A 133 -7.30 -1.26 15.77
N PRO A 134 -6.57 -2.18 15.13
CA PRO A 134 -6.84 -2.55 13.75
C PRO A 134 -8.30 -3.02 13.61
N MET A 135 -9.11 -2.20 12.95
CA MET A 135 -10.53 -2.39 12.80
C MET A 135 -10.81 -2.89 11.38
N PRO A 136 -11.60 -3.95 11.21
CA PRO A 136 -11.95 -4.42 9.88
C PRO A 136 -12.59 -3.29 9.06
N SER A 137 -12.14 -3.15 7.82
CA SER A 137 -12.65 -2.20 6.85
C SER A 137 -13.32 -2.95 5.71
N ARG A 138 -14.30 -2.34 5.05
CA ARG A 138 -14.93 -2.94 3.88
C ARG A 138 -13.87 -3.26 2.82
N LEU A 139 -13.89 -4.49 2.28
CA LEU A 139 -13.01 -4.86 1.17
C LEU A 139 -13.32 -3.99 -0.05
N LEU A 140 -12.29 -3.33 -0.57
CA LEU A 140 -12.34 -2.63 -1.86
C LEU A 140 -11.39 -3.37 -2.80
N SER A 141 -11.95 -4.00 -3.83
CA SER A 141 -11.20 -4.75 -4.82
C SER A 141 -11.74 -4.45 -6.22
N MET A 142 -10.84 -4.45 -7.21
CA MET A 142 -11.20 -4.48 -8.61
C MET A 142 -11.78 -5.84 -9.01
N GLU A 143 -11.33 -6.92 -8.37
CA GLU A 143 -11.91 -8.26 -8.53
C GLU A 143 -13.27 -8.30 -7.83
N LYS A 144 -14.28 -8.75 -8.57
CA LYS A 144 -15.68 -8.80 -8.11
C LYS A 144 -15.93 -10.01 -7.23
N ASP A 145 -15.16 -11.07 -7.42
CA ASP A 145 -15.20 -12.24 -6.56
C ASP A 145 -14.23 -12.08 -5.37
N PRO A 146 -14.73 -11.85 -4.14
CA PRO A 146 -13.90 -11.70 -2.97
C PRO A 146 -13.17 -13.00 -2.57
N GLU A 147 -13.68 -14.17 -2.96
CA GLU A 147 -13.00 -15.45 -2.73
C GLU A 147 -11.75 -15.55 -3.60
N HIS A 148 -11.91 -15.30 -4.91
CA HIS A 148 -10.79 -15.22 -5.83
C HIS A 148 -9.76 -14.16 -5.39
N ALA A 149 -10.21 -12.99 -4.93
CA ALA A 149 -9.32 -11.96 -4.41
C ALA A 149 -8.51 -12.44 -3.18
N ARG A 150 -9.14 -13.21 -2.28
CA ARG A 150 -8.48 -13.82 -1.12
C ARG A 150 -7.49 -14.90 -1.54
N GLU A 151 -7.83 -15.72 -2.52
CA GLU A 151 -6.94 -16.75 -3.06
C GLU A 151 -5.67 -16.14 -3.67
N LEU A 152 -5.82 -15.13 -4.53
CA LEU A 152 -4.69 -14.43 -5.15
C LEU A 152 -3.79 -13.75 -4.10
N LEU A 153 -4.37 -13.13 -3.07
CA LEU A 153 -3.60 -12.55 -1.98
C LEU A 153 -2.80 -13.62 -1.22
N THR A 154 -3.46 -14.73 -0.88
CA THR A 154 -2.84 -15.85 -0.13
C THR A 154 -1.71 -16.48 -0.94
N TRP A 155 -1.93 -16.70 -2.24
CA TRP A 155 -0.94 -17.23 -3.17
C TRP A 155 0.34 -16.36 -3.23
N ILE A 156 0.19 -15.04 -3.31
CA ILE A 156 1.33 -14.10 -3.26
C ILE A 156 2.04 -14.18 -1.90
N GLN A 157 1.29 -14.14 -0.81
CA GLN A 157 1.83 -14.16 0.55
C GLN A 157 2.63 -15.44 0.83
N ASP A 158 2.08 -16.59 0.48
CA ASP A 158 2.72 -17.88 0.74
C ASP A 158 3.96 -18.09 -0.14
N THR A 159 3.94 -17.59 -1.38
CA THR A 159 5.14 -17.59 -2.22
C THR A 159 6.26 -16.71 -1.64
N ILE A 160 5.90 -15.55 -1.07
CA ILE A 160 6.86 -14.68 -0.38
C ILE A 160 7.42 -15.37 0.87
N LYS A 161 6.55 -15.96 1.71
CA LYS A 161 6.97 -16.71 2.91
C LYS A 161 7.89 -17.89 2.56
N ALA A 162 7.64 -18.55 1.42
CA ALA A 162 8.47 -19.64 0.91
C ALA A 162 9.79 -19.16 0.27
N GLY A 163 10.06 -17.84 0.20
CA GLY A 163 11.25 -17.28 -0.42
C GLY A 163 11.31 -17.39 -1.95
N LYS A 164 10.22 -17.84 -2.59
CA LYS A 164 10.14 -18.04 -4.05
C LYS A 164 9.84 -16.75 -4.80
N LEU A 165 9.25 -15.76 -4.12
CA LEU A 165 9.00 -14.41 -4.62
C LEU A 165 9.64 -13.41 -3.66
N ARG A 166 10.35 -12.42 -4.19
CA ARG A 166 10.97 -11.39 -3.35
C ARG A 166 9.89 -10.51 -2.70
N ASP A 167 9.95 -10.40 -1.37
CA ASP A 167 9.14 -9.45 -0.62
C ASP A 167 9.40 -8.02 -1.13
N PRO A 168 8.37 -7.26 -1.54
CA PRO A 168 8.53 -5.92 -2.10
C PRO A 168 8.89 -4.85 -1.05
N VAL A 169 8.94 -5.21 0.22
CA VAL A 169 9.04 -4.33 1.39
C VAL A 169 10.32 -4.58 2.17
N TYR A 170 10.62 -5.85 2.45
CA TYR A 170 11.76 -6.24 3.30
C TYR A 170 12.68 -7.26 2.60
N THR A 171 13.96 -7.22 2.93
CA THR A 171 14.92 -8.28 2.60
C THR A 171 14.84 -9.38 3.65
N GLU A 172 15.44 -10.54 3.37
CA GLU A 172 15.64 -11.61 4.36
C GLU A 172 16.37 -11.11 5.62
N THR A 173 17.21 -10.08 5.47
CA THR A 173 17.94 -9.41 6.56
C THR A 173 17.15 -8.28 7.25
N GLY A 174 15.86 -8.11 6.94
CA GLY A 174 14.99 -7.10 7.54
C GLY A 174 15.20 -5.66 7.05
N LYS A 175 16.04 -5.43 6.02
CA LYS A 175 16.26 -4.11 5.42
C LYS A 175 15.17 -3.79 4.40
N SER A 176 14.95 -2.50 4.09
CA SER A 176 13.96 -2.12 3.08
C SER A 176 14.35 -2.64 1.69
N ASN A 177 13.40 -3.31 1.01
CA ASN A 177 13.59 -3.96 -0.29
C ASN A 177 12.73 -3.34 -1.39
N ASN A 178 12.45 -2.04 -1.34
CA ASN A 178 11.58 -1.41 -2.34
C ASN A 178 12.23 -1.30 -3.73
N VAL A 179 13.54 -1.56 -3.85
CA VAL A 179 14.34 -1.34 -5.07
C VAL A 179 13.89 -2.23 -6.24
N PRO A 180 13.72 -3.56 -6.09
CA PRO A 180 13.33 -4.43 -7.20
C PRO A 180 11.95 -4.06 -7.76
N PHE A 181 10.97 -3.83 -6.88
CA PHE A 181 9.63 -3.41 -7.28
C PHE A 181 9.65 -2.04 -7.96
N ALA A 182 10.38 -1.07 -7.42
CA ALA A 182 10.53 0.24 -8.06
C ALA A 182 11.23 0.16 -9.43
N LYS A 183 12.23 -0.70 -9.59
CA LYS A 183 12.91 -0.94 -10.88
C LYS A 183 11.97 -1.56 -11.89
N PHE A 184 11.16 -2.53 -11.48
CA PHE A 184 10.11 -3.11 -12.31
C PHE A 184 9.13 -2.03 -12.80
N ILE A 185 8.56 -1.22 -11.89
CA ILE A 185 7.64 -0.12 -12.26
C ILE A 185 8.29 0.88 -13.23
N LYS A 186 9.57 1.23 -13.02
CA LYS A 186 10.32 2.11 -13.96
C LYS A 186 10.46 1.49 -15.35
N SER A 187 10.74 0.19 -15.44
CA SER A 187 10.90 -0.50 -16.73
C SER A 187 9.63 -0.49 -17.58
N LEU A 188 8.45 -0.41 -16.95
CA LEU A 188 7.17 -0.31 -17.63
C LEU A 188 6.96 1.08 -18.24
N LYS A 189 7.49 2.13 -17.60
CA LYS A 189 7.42 3.51 -18.11
C LYS A 189 8.32 3.72 -19.33
N THR A 190 9.50 3.11 -19.36
CA THR A 190 10.45 3.22 -20.49
C THR A 190 10.03 2.45 -21.74
N ARG A 191 9.07 1.53 -21.64
CA ARG A 191 8.52 0.78 -22.78
C ARG A 191 7.30 1.45 -23.43
N ALA A 192 6.82 2.56 -22.87
CA ALA A 192 5.79 3.36 -23.52
C ALA A 192 6.40 4.04 -24.76
N PRO A 193 5.81 3.89 -25.96
CA PRO A 193 6.39 4.47 -27.17
C PRO A 193 6.47 5.99 -27.05
N ASN A 194 7.67 6.55 -27.27
CA ASN A 194 7.87 7.98 -27.51
C ASN A 194 7.01 8.39 -28.71
N ARG A 195 5.82 8.95 -28.46
CA ARG A 195 5.07 9.71 -29.48
C ARG A 195 5.66 11.12 -29.57
N SER A 196 6.90 11.21 -30.01
CA SER A 196 7.55 12.45 -30.44
C SER A 196 8.19 12.21 -31.80
N ALA A 197 7.38 11.78 -32.77
CA ALA A 197 7.72 11.78 -34.17
C ALA A 197 6.42 11.95 -34.96
N LYS A 198 5.99 13.20 -35.13
CA LYS A 198 5.14 13.70 -36.23
C LYS A 198 4.99 15.21 -36.04
N PHE A 199 5.91 15.94 -36.63
CA PHE A 199 5.71 17.19 -37.37
C PHE A 199 7.05 17.50 -38.06
N ARG A 200 7.16 17.05 -39.31
CA ARG A 200 7.93 17.71 -40.36
C ARG A 200 6.99 17.85 -41.54
#